data_AF-A0A367PCN8-F1
#
_entry.id   AF-A0A367PCN8-F1
#
_cell.length_a   1.000
_cell.length_b   1.000
_cell.length_c   1.000
_cell.angle_alpha   90.00
_cell.angle_beta   90.00
_cell.angle_gamma   90.00
#
_symmetry.space_group_name_H-M   'P 1'
#
loop_
_entity.id
_entity.type
_entity.pdbx_description
1 polymer ?
#
loop_
_entity_poly.entity_id
_entity_poly.type
_entity_poly.pdbx_seq_one_letter_code
_entity_poly.pdbx_strand_id
1 'polypeptide(L)' 'MNLEVMEGIVEIHNRYREWALGGREDEYLGGALLDQLKEHLTTFIHLDGDLTSLKIAKGGSGLELTILRGN' A
#
# COMPACT_ATOMS: atom_id res chain seq x y z
N MET A 1 3.13 20.36 -0.81
CA MET A 1 2.57 18.99 -0.71
C MET A 1 2.04 18.65 -2.10
N ASN A 2 2.56 17.61 -2.76
CA ASN A 2 2.34 17.38 -4.18
C ASN A 2 1.04 16.58 -4.40
N LEU A 3 0.03 17.19 -5.04
CA LEU A 3 -1.31 16.62 -5.21
C LEU A 3 -1.27 15.29 -5.98
N GLU A 4 -0.39 15.22 -6.98
CA GLU A 4 -0.15 14.06 -7.84
C GLU A 4 0.31 12.83 -7.02
N VAL A 5 1.07 13.04 -5.95
CA VAL A 5 1.54 11.95 -5.07
C VAL A 5 0.38 11.38 -4.25
N MET A 6 -0.54 12.23 -3.78
CA MET A 6 -1.73 11.75 -3.06
C MET A 6 -2.69 11.00 -3.99
N GLU A 7 -2.86 11.46 -5.23
CA GLU A 7 -3.68 10.76 -6.23
C GLU A 7 -3.13 9.36 -6.53
N GLY A 8 -1.80 9.23 -6.70
CA GLY A 8 -1.14 7.94 -6.88
C GLY A 8 -1.35 6.99 -5.69
N ILE A 9 -1.23 7.50 -4.45
CA ILE A 9 -1.50 6.70 -3.23
C ILE A 9 -2.94 6.18 -3.20
N VAL A 10 -3.92 7.03 -3.54
CA VAL A 10 -5.34 6.66 -3.55
C VAL A 10 -5.63 5.63 -4.65
N GLU A 11 -5.07 5.80 -5.84
CA GLU A 11 -5.23 4.85 -6.95
C GLU A 11 -4.70 3.46 -6.56
N ILE A 12 -3.46 3.38 -6.08
CA ILE A 12 -2.83 2.12 -5.70
C ILE A 12 -3.57 1.47 -4.53
N HIS A 13 -4.02 2.26 -3.55
CA HIS A 13 -4.86 1.77 -2.46
C HIS A 13 -6.13 1.08 -2.99
N ASN A 14 -6.84 1.72 -3.92
CA ASN A 14 -8.08 1.17 -4.47
C ASN A 14 -7.83 -0.11 -5.26
N ARG A 15 -6.79 -0.14 -6.10
CA ARG A 15 -6.40 -1.33 -6.87
C ARG A 15 -5.97 -2.49 -5.97
N TYR A 16 -5.21 -2.22 -4.91
CA TYR A 16 -4.83 -3.23 -3.92
C TYR A 16 -6.04 -3.79 -3.19
N ARG A 17 -6.99 -2.91 -2.84
CA ARG A 17 -8.24 -3.31 -2.19
C ARG A 17 -9.08 -4.20 -3.11
N GLU A 18 -9.23 -3.84 -4.38
CA GLU A 18 -9.95 -4.64 -5.38
C GLU A 18 -9.31 -6.02 -5.55
N TRP A 19 -7.99 -6.08 -5.69
CA TRP A 19 -7.23 -7.33 -5.73
C TRP A 19 -7.45 -8.19 -4.48
N ALA A 20 -7.37 -7.59 -3.29
CA ALA A 20 -7.53 -8.30 -2.03
C ALA A 20 -8.95 -8.81 -1.81
N LEU A 21 -9.97 -8.08 -2.29
CA LEU A 21 -11.38 -8.47 -2.24
C LEU A 21 -11.73 -9.48 -3.32
N GLY A 22 -11.08 -9.43 -4.48
CA GLY A 22 -11.23 -10.35 -5.61
C GLY A 22 -10.65 -11.74 -5.37
N GLY A 23 -10.22 -12.08 -4.15
CA GLY A 23 -9.72 -13.41 -3.81
C GLY A 23 -8.21 -13.59 -3.96
N ARG A 24 -7.45 -12.52 -4.27
CA ARG A 24 -5.98 -12.54 -4.36
C ARG A 24 -5.42 -13.54 -5.38
N GLU A 25 -6.12 -13.70 -6.50
CA GLU A 25 -5.79 -14.73 -7.50
C GLU A 25 -4.40 -14.55 -8.13
N ASP A 26 -3.88 -13.31 -8.17
CA ASP A 26 -2.55 -12.99 -8.68
C ASP A 26 -1.65 -12.40 -7.58
N GLU A 27 -0.82 -13.22 -6.95
CA GLU A 27 0.11 -12.77 -5.91
C GLU A 27 1.20 -11.80 -6.43
N TYR A 28 1.56 -11.88 -7.72
CA TYR A 28 2.51 -10.95 -8.33
C TYR A 28 1.93 -9.54 -8.43
N LEU A 29 0.65 -9.43 -8.81
CA LEU A 29 -0.06 -8.15 -8.81
C LEU A 29 -0.10 -7.54 -7.41
N GLY A 30 -0.41 -8.34 -6.38
CA GLY A 30 -0.42 -7.89 -5.00
C GLY A 30 0.94 -7.35 -4.55
N GLY A 31 2.03 -8.06 -4.88
CA GLY A 31 3.40 -7.62 -4.61
C GLY A 31 3.77 -6.31 -5.32
N ALA A 32 3.46 -6.20 -6.61
CA ALA A 32 3.74 -4.99 -7.40
C ALA A 32 2.99 -3.76 -6.89
N LEU A 33 1.71 -3.91 -6.52
CA LEU A 33 0.92 -2.83 -5.93
C LEU A 33 1.46 -2.41 -4.56
N LEU A 34 1.88 -3.38 -3.75
CA LEU A 34 2.53 -3.10 -2.47
C LEU A 34 3.81 -2.28 -2.69
N ASP A 35 4.70 -2.70 -3.59
CA ASP A 35 5.97 -2.02 -3.85
C ASP A 35 5.79 -0.60 -4.41
N GLN A 36 4.83 -0.39 -5.32
CA GLN A 36 4.48 0.96 -5.80
C GLN A 36 3.97 1.84 -4.65
N LEU A 37 3.13 1.30 -3.75
CA LEU A 37 2.67 2.06 -2.59
C LEU A 37 3.84 2.47 -1.69
N LYS A 38 4.88 1.64 -1.56
CA LYS A 38 6.09 2.00 -0.81
C LYS A 38 6.78 3.20 -1.41
N GLU A 39 7.01 3.19 -2.72
CA GLU A 39 7.70 4.29 -3.41
C GLU A 39 7.00 5.64 -3.21
N HIS A 40 5.67 5.65 -3.36
CA HIS A 40 4.88 6.85 -3.15
C HIS A 40 4.84 7.29 -1.68
N LEU A 41 4.69 6.36 -0.74
CA LEU A 41 4.66 6.69 0.70
C LEU A 41 6.02 7.16 1.22
N THR A 42 7.12 6.54 0.82
CA THR A 42 8.48 6.99 1.17
C THR A 42 8.70 8.42 0.69
N THR A 43 8.25 8.75 -0.52
CA THR A 43 8.29 10.10 -1.09
C THR A 43 7.38 11.09 -0.33
N PHE A 44 6.21 10.64 0.12
CA PHE A 44 5.20 11.50 0.73
C PHE A 44 5.44 11.80 2.22
N ILE A 45 5.74 10.78 3.02
CA ILE A 45 5.80 10.86 4.49
C ILE A 45 7.20 10.57 5.06
N HIS A 46 8.22 10.43 4.21
CA HIS A 46 9.60 10.15 4.63
C HIS A 46 9.64 9.02 5.66
N LEU A 47 9.00 7.90 5.34
CA LEU A 47 8.97 6.74 6.21
C LEU A 47 10.37 6.15 6.35
N ASP A 48 10.95 6.34 7.54
CA ASP A 48 12.18 5.68 7.95
C ASP A 48 11.83 4.26 8.44
N GLY A 49 11.79 3.31 7.50
CA GLY A 49 11.50 1.90 7.77
C GLY A 49 11.02 1.12 6.54
N ASP A 50 11.25 -0.19 6.55
CA ASP A 50 10.81 -1.08 5.48
C ASP A 50 9.32 -1.39 5.61
N LEU A 51 8.57 -0.92 4.64
CA LEU A 51 7.17 -1.31 4.45
C LEU A 51 7.12 -2.80 4.12
N THR A 52 6.52 -3.58 5.02
CA THR A 52 6.65 -5.04 4.98
C THR A 52 5.37 -5.72 4.53
N SER A 53 4.20 -5.19 4.89
CA SER A 53 2.93 -5.76 4.41
C SER A 53 1.81 -4.74 4.39
N LEU A 54 0.87 -4.94 3.46
CA LEU A 54 -0.39 -4.22 3.36
C LEU A 54 -1.53 -5.24 3.43
N LYS A 55 -2.55 -5.00 4.24
CA LYS A 55 -3.68 -5.93 4.42
C LYS A 55 -4.98 -5.16 4.48
N ILE A 56 -6.11 -5.80 4.20
CA ILE A 56 -7.42 -5.20 4.49
C ILE A 56 -7.61 -5.16 6.00
N ALA A 57 -7.97 -4.00 6.54
CA ALA A 57 -8.24 -3.82 7.96
C ALA A 57 -9.36 -4.76 8.42
N LYS A 58 -9.13 -5.47 9.52
CA LYS A 58 -10.16 -6.37 10.06
C LYS A 58 -11.41 -5.60 10.45
N GLY A 59 -12.55 -5.95 9.85
CA GLY A 59 -13.85 -5.32 10.15
C GLY A 59 -14.06 -3.96 9.48
N GLY A 60 -13.23 -3.58 8.51
CA GLY A 60 -13.32 -2.28 7.84
C GLY A 60 -13.05 -2.33 6.34
N SER A 61 -13.19 -1.17 5.70
CA SER A 61 -12.89 -0.95 4.28
C SER A 61 -11.50 -0.35 4.03
N GLY A 62 -10.74 -0.05 5.09
CA GLY A 62 -9.40 0.52 5.00
C GLY A 62 -8.30 -0.52 4.81
N LEU A 63 -7.10 -0.05 4.52
CA LEU A 63 -5.89 -0.88 4.51
C LEU A 63 -5.05 -0.66 5.77
N GLU A 64 -4.59 -1.77 6.36
CA GLU A 64 -3.59 -1.80 7.42
C GLU A 64 -2.21 -1.99 6.80
N LEU A 65 -1.32 -1.04 7.09
CA LEU A 65 0.05 -1.05 6.63
C LEU A 65 0.98 -1.36 7.81
N THR A 66 1.84 -2.37 7.64
CA THR A 66 2.84 -2.74 8.63
C THR A 66 4.21 -2.26 8.17
N ILE A 67 4.85 -1.46 9.03
CA ILE A 67 6.18 -0.90 8.82
C ILE A 67 7.10 -1.52 9.85
N LEU A 68 8.15 -2.20 9.38
CA LEU A 68 9.24 -2.64 10.25
C LEU A 68 10.30 -1.54 10.21
N ARG A 69 10.52 -0.87 11.33
CA ARG A 69 11.66 0.04 11.43
C ARG A 69 12.93 -0.79 11.51
N GLY A 70 13.86 -0.54 10.58
CA GLY A 70 15.23 -0.99 10.73
C GLY A 70 15.81 -0.39 12.01
N ASN A 71 16.46 -1.21 12.81
CA ASN A 71 17.10 -0.80 14.05
C ASN A 71 18.39 0.00 13.79
#